data_AF-A0A515KGY0-F1
#
_entry.id   AF-A0A515KGY0-F1
#
_cell.length_a   1.000
_cell.length_b   1.000
_cell.length_c   1.000
_cell.angle_alpha   90.00
_cell.angle_beta   90.00
_cell.angle_gamma   90.00
#
_symmetry.space_group_name_H-M   'P 1'
#
loop_
_entity.id
_entity.type
_entity.pdbx_description
1 polymer ?
#
loop_
_entity_poly.entity_id
_entity_poly.type
_entity_poly.pdbx_seq_one_letter_code
_entity_poly.pdbx_strand_id
1 'polypeptide(L)' 'MRRDEEDYSRLRKIVKGIQIVVTLLHHAWGSVKVRINDRGPFIAGSCIDLSRAAANAIGMGGTARVSVDRH' A
#
# COMPACT_ATOMS: atom_id res chain seq x y z
N MET A 1 24.75 4.75 -0.56
CA MET A 1 23.80 3.62 -0.48
C MET A 1 22.50 4.16 0.09
N ARG A 2 21.63 4.65 -0.78
CA ARG A 2 20.49 5.47 -0.37
C ARG A 2 19.40 4.56 0.20
N ARG A 3 19.02 4.87 1.43
CA ARG A 3 18.00 4.18 2.23
C ARG A 3 16.66 4.81 1.85
N ASP A 4 16.29 4.64 0.58
CA ASP A 4 15.10 5.25 0.00
C ASP A 4 13.89 4.46 0.51
N GLU A 5 13.06 5.09 1.35
CA GLU A 5 11.70 4.68 1.72
C GLU A 5 11.47 3.17 1.83
N GLU A 6 11.74 2.59 3.01
CA GLU A 6 11.23 1.26 3.33
C GLU A 6 9.71 1.20 3.04
N ASP A 7 9.29 0.27 2.17
CA ASP A 7 7.93 0.12 1.65
C ASP A 7 6.89 -0.10 2.77
N TYR A 8 6.38 1.00 3.31
CA TYR A 8 5.46 1.00 4.44
C TYR A 8 4.06 1.45 4.10
N SER A 9 3.10 0.76 4.71
CA SER A 9 1.69 1.09 4.52
C SER A 9 0.92 1.00 5.82
N ARG A 10 -0.13 1.83 5.92
CA ARG A 10 -1.05 1.88 7.06
C ARG A 10 -2.34 1.17 6.68
N LEU A 11 -2.81 0.25 7.54
CA LEU A 11 -3.99 -0.56 7.27
C LEU A 11 -5.07 -0.39 8.35
N ARG A 12 -6.35 -0.34 7.92
CA ARG A 12 -7.48 -0.05 8.81
C ARG A 12 -7.56 -1.04 9.97
N LYS A 13 -7.21 -2.29 9.71
CA LYS A 13 -7.02 -3.33 10.73
C LYS A 13 -5.53 -3.58 10.89
N ILE A 14 -5.01 -3.40 12.12
CA ILE A 14 -3.60 -3.70 12.39
C ILE A 14 -3.39 -5.20 12.53
N VAL A 15 -2.44 -5.72 11.76
CA VAL A 15 -1.56 -6.81 12.15
C VAL A 15 -0.16 -6.32 11.79
N LYS A 16 0.59 -5.77 12.76
CA LYS A 16 1.91 -5.19 12.47
C LYS A 16 2.86 -6.29 12.00
N GLY A 17 3.76 -5.93 11.08
CA GLY A 17 4.82 -6.83 10.62
C GLY A 17 4.40 -7.83 9.54
N ILE A 18 3.13 -7.88 9.14
CA ILE A 18 2.73 -8.68 7.97
C ILE A 18 3.15 -7.99 6.67
N GLN A 19 3.49 -8.80 5.68
CA GLN A 19 3.64 -8.37 4.30
C GLN A 19 2.34 -8.61 3.56
N ILE A 20 1.97 -7.67 2.70
CA ILE A 20 0.82 -7.77 1.81
C ILE A 20 1.26 -7.40 0.40
N VAL A 21 0.54 -7.92 -0.59
CA VAL A 21 0.67 -7.52 -1.99
C VAL A 21 -0.47 -6.57 -2.33
N VAL A 22 -0.14 -5.42 -2.89
CA VAL A 22 -1.10 -4.41 -3.31
C VAL A 22 -1.04 -4.27 -4.81
N THR A 23 -2.18 -4.43 -5.48
CA THR A 23 -2.31 -4.37 -6.94
C THR A 23 -3.27 -3.27 -7.33
N LEU A 24 -2.88 -2.39 -8.24
CA LEU A 24 -3.77 -1.37 -8.78
C LEU A 24 -4.79 -2.00 -9.74
N LEU A 25 -6.09 -1.72 -9.56
CA LEU A 25 -7.14 -2.37 -10.36
C LEU A 25 -7.46 -1.66 -11.68
N HIS A 26 -7.10 -0.39 -11.81
CA HIS A 26 -7.39 0.41 -13.02
C HIS A 26 -6.35 0.16 -14.13
N HIS A 27 -5.10 -0.13 -13.79
CA HIS A 27 -4.05 -0.34 -14.78
C HIS A 27 -3.28 -1.64 -14.50
N ALA A 28 -3.07 -2.45 -15.53
CA ALA A 28 -2.39 -3.76 -15.45
C ALA A 28 -0.89 -3.70 -15.13
N TRP A 29 -0.38 -2.56 -14.65
CA TRP A 29 1.04 -2.20 -14.65
C TRP A 29 1.82 -2.76 -13.45
N GLY A 30 1.15 -3.40 -12.48
CA GLY A 30 1.82 -4.27 -11.53
C GLY A 30 1.25 -4.31 -10.12
N SER A 31 2.03 -4.94 -9.24
CA SER A 31 1.76 -5.10 -7.82
C SER A 31 3.02 -4.82 -7.02
N VAL A 32 2.86 -4.29 -5.81
CA VAL A 32 3.96 -4.06 -4.86
C VAL A 32 3.76 -4.87 -3.59
N LYS A 33 4.84 -5.42 -3.05
CA LYS A 33 4.83 -6.05 -1.73
C LYS A 33 5.25 -5.00 -0.70
N VAL A 34 4.38 -4.73 0.26
CA VAL A 34 4.59 -3.70 1.30
C VAL A 34 4.47 -4.30 2.69
N ARG A 35 5.14 -3.71 3.67
CA ARG A 35 5.02 -4.09 5.08
C ARG A 35 4.05 -3.16 5.82
N ILE A 36 3.11 -3.74 6.57
CA ILE A 36 2.24 -2.96 7.43
C ILE A 36 3.00 -2.46 8.66
N ASN A 37 2.98 -1.15 8.88
CA ASN A 37 3.64 -0.52 10.02
C ASN A 37 2.67 0.12 11.01
N ASP A 38 1.45 0.48 10.59
CA ASP A 38 0.51 1.20 11.45
C ASP A 38 -0.98 1.05 11.06
N ARG A 39 -1.83 1.69 11.86
CA ARG A 39 -3.29 1.74 11.81
C ARG A 39 -3.76 2.89 10.91
N GLY A 40 -4.96 2.75 10.35
CA GLY A 40 -5.58 3.75 9.47
C GLY A 40 -5.79 3.21 8.05
N PRO A 41 -6.64 3.81 7.23
CA PRO A 41 -7.09 5.20 7.26
C PRO A 41 -8.25 5.43 8.24
N PHE A 42 -8.37 6.65 8.77
CA PHE A 42 -9.45 7.03 9.68
C PHE A 42 -10.64 7.71 8.97
N ILE A 43 -10.60 7.76 7.64
CA ILE A 43 -11.67 8.27 6.77
C ILE A 43 -12.45 7.11 6.14
N ALA A 44 -13.77 7.28 5.99
CA ALA A 44 -14.61 6.31 5.32
C ALA A 44 -14.22 6.19 3.83
N GLY A 45 -14.23 4.95 3.31
CA GLY A 45 -13.93 4.69 1.90
C GLY A 45 -12.46 4.46 1.55
N SER A 46 -11.51 4.72 2.46
CA SER A 46 -10.10 4.35 2.28
C SER A 46 -9.73 3.13 3.13
N CYS A 47 -9.05 2.16 2.53
CA CYS A 47 -8.73 0.87 3.18
C CYS A 47 -7.25 0.75 3.59
N ILE A 48 -6.35 1.41 2.86
CA ILE A 48 -4.90 1.37 3.07
C ILE A 48 -4.29 2.70 2.57
N ASP A 49 -3.31 3.23 3.30
CA ASP A 49 -2.44 4.30 2.81
C ASP A 49 -1.07 3.73 2.43
N LEU A 50 -0.67 3.92 1.17
CA LEU A 50 0.64 3.52 0.67
C LEU A 50 1.70 4.61 0.90
N SER A 51 2.96 4.22 1.02
CA SER A 51 4.08 5.16 0.88
C SER A 51 4.08 5.78 -0.51
N ARG A 52 4.77 6.92 -0.67
CA ARG A 52 4.90 7.58 -1.97
C ARG A 52 5.64 6.68 -2.96
N ALA A 53 6.71 6.01 -2.52
CA ALA A 53 7.41 5.00 -3.32
C ALA A 53 6.47 3.89 -3.81
N ALA A 54 5.72 3.24 -2.92
CA ALA A 54 4.80 2.15 -3.27
C ALA A 54 3.68 2.61 -4.21
N ALA A 55 3.12 3.81 -3.99
CA ALA A 55 2.14 4.42 -4.87
C ALA A 55 2.70 4.66 -6.29
N ASN A 56 3.90 5.24 -6.39
CA ASN A 56 4.57 5.49 -7.66
C ASN A 56 4.90 4.19 -8.40
N ALA A 57 5.33 3.15 -7.67
CA ALA A 57 5.69 1.85 -8.24
C ALA A 57 4.51 1.13 -8.90
N ILE A 58 3.27 1.36 -8.45
CA ILE A 58 2.05 0.86 -9.11
C ILE A 58 1.37 1.91 -9.99
N GLY A 59 1.97 3.09 -10.20
CA GLY A 59 1.42 4.16 -11.03
C GLY A 59 0.19 4.88 -10.44
N MET A 60 0.07 4.92 -9.12
CA MET A 60 -1.05 5.56 -8.42
C MET A 60 -0.79 7.06 -8.19
N GLY A 61 -1.58 7.93 -8.82
CA GLY A 61 -1.48 9.40 -8.69
C GLY A 61 -2.37 10.04 -7.62
N GLY A 62 -3.07 9.25 -6.80
CA GLY A 62 -4.06 9.74 -5.83
C GLY A 62 -4.80 8.59 -5.16
N THR A 63 -6.09 8.77 -4.84
CA THR A 63 -6.91 7.64 -4.37
C THR A 63 -7.29 6.76 -5.55
N ALA A 64 -7.11 5.45 -5.42
CA ALA A 64 -7.48 4.48 -6.44
C ALA A 64 -8.04 3.20 -5.84
N ARG A 65 -8.77 2.43 -6.65
CA ARG A 65 -9.19 1.08 -6.28
C ARG A 65 -8.00 0.12 -6.42
N VAL A 66 -7.75 -0.61 -5.35
CA VAL A 66 -6.67 -1.59 -5.25
C VAL A 66 -7.21 -2.94 -4.78
N SER A 67 -6.53 -4.02 -5.14
CA SER A 67 -6.66 -5.31 -4.49
C SER A 67 -5.55 -5.45 -3.45
N VAL A 68 -5.86 -6.05 -2.30
CA VAL A 68 -4.90 -6.32 -1.22
C VAL A 68 -4.95 -7.81 -0.93
N ASP A 69 -3.82 -8.49 -1.13
CA ASP A 69 -3.67 -9.91 -0.86
C ASP A 69 -2.64 -10.14 0.26
N ARG A 70 -2.84 -11.19 1.06
CA ARG A 70 -1.89 -11.55 2.12
C ARG A 70 -0.84 -12.46 1.52
N HIS A 71 0.43 -12.17 1.80
CA HIS A 71 1.50 -13.08 1.44
C HIS A 71 1.85 -14.03 2.58
#